data_AF-A0A5B6WCA2-F1
#
_entry.id   AF-A0A5B6WCA2-F1
#
_cell.length_a   1.000
_cell.length_b   1.000
_cell.length_c   1.000
_cell.angle_alpha   90.00
_cell.angle_beta   90.00
_cell.angle_gamma   90.00
#
_symmetry.space_group_name_H-M   'P 1'
#
loop_
_entity.id
_entity.type
_entity.pdbx_description
1 polymer ?
#
loop_
_entity_poly.entity_id
_entity_poly.type
_entity_poly.pdbx_seq_one_letter_code
_entity_poly.pdbx_strand_id
1 'polypeptide(L)'
;MGPIKAPVGKDVTEYCLGILNGDKGAEAVNNKYIVLIPKILHPSTLVNFRPISLCSVIYKIITKTMANILQRVIGSCIDRVQSALLPGRLISDKVLLAYEILHTFKKKRTGHKGYMAVKLDMSKAYDRVE
;
A
#
# COMPACT_ATOMS: atom_id res chain seq x y z
N MET A 1 -16.95 -32.52 26.28
CA MET A 1 -16.45 -31.28 25.64
C MET A 1 -15.96 -31.67 24.25
N GLY A 2 -16.85 -31.63 23.25
CA GLY A 2 -16.57 -32.18 21.92
C GLY A 2 -15.65 -31.28 21.09
N PRO A 3 -14.89 -31.83 20.12
CA PRO A 3 -13.99 -31.05 19.30
C PRO A 3 -14.78 -30.06 18.45
N ILE A 4 -14.38 -28.79 18.51
CA ILE A 4 -14.90 -27.72 17.66
C ILE A 4 -14.53 -28.07 16.22
N LYS A 5 -15.52 -28.55 15.45
CA LYS A 5 -15.38 -28.68 14.00
C LYS A 5 -15.01 -27.31 13.44
N ALA A 6 -14.00 -27.25 12.58
CA ALA A 6 -13.66 -26.07 11.78
C ALA A 6 -14.18 -26.24 10.33
N PRO A 7 -15.50 -26.18 10.06
CA PRO A 7 -16.01 -26.24 8.68
C PRO A 7 -15.62 -24.99 7.90
N VAL A 8 -15.66 -23.82 8.54
CA VAL A 8 -15.47 -22.52 7.88
C VAL A 8 -14.09 -22.37 7.23
N GLY A 9 -13.03 -22.93 7.82
CA GLY A 9 -11.67 -22.79 7.29
C GLY A 9 -11.46 -23.47 5.93
N LYS A 10 -12.09 -24.64 5.72
CA LYS A 10 -11.97 -25.39 4.45
C LYS A 10 -12.70 -24.67 3.33
N ASP A 11 -13.95 -24.29 3.55
CA ASP A 11 -14.78 -23.62 2.56
C ASP A 11 -14.17 -22.28 2.11
N VAL A 12 -13.64 -21.50 3.07
CA VAL A 12 -12.94 -20.24 2.78
C VAL A 12 -11.68 -20.48 1.94
N THR A 13 -10.91 -21.52 2.27
CA THR A 13 -9.67 -21.84 1.55
C THR A 13 -9.98 -22.28 0.13
N GLU A 14 -10.94 -23.18 -0.06
CA GLU A 14 -11.37 -23.66 -1.38
C GLU A 14 -11.92 -22.53 -2.25
N TYR A 15 -12.72 -21.63 -1.67
CA TYR A 15 -13.24 -20.47 -2.38
C TYR A 15 -12.12 -19.52 -2.83
N CYS A 16 -11.18 -19.19 -1.92
CA CYS A 16 -10.04 -18.33 -2.25
C CYS A 16 -9.14 -18.95 -3.33
N LEU A 17 -8.86 -20.25 -3.22
CA LEU A 17 -8.04 -20.97 -4.21
C LEU A 17 -8.71 -21.00 -5.58
N GLY A 18 -10.02 -21.26 -5.64
CA GLY A 18 -10.75 -21.22 -6.91
C GLY A 18 -10.63 -19.87 -7.62
N ILE A 19 -10.65 -18.75 -6.88
CA ILE A 19 -10.42 -17.43 -7.48
C ILE A 19 -8.95 -17.25 -7.92
N LEU A 20 -8.01 -17.62 -7.06
CA LEU A 20 -6.58 -17.43 -7.33
C LEU A 20 -6.07 -18.28 -8.51
N ASN A 21 -6.69 -19.44 -8.75
CA ASN A 21 -6.36 -20.34 -9.87
C ASN A 21 -7.10 -19.97 -11.16
N GLY A 22 -8.06 -19.03 -11.11
CA GLY A 22 -8.87 -18.63 -12.27
C GLY A 22 -10.11 -19.50 -12.52
N ASP A 23 -10.43 -20.43 -11.63
CA ASP A 23 -11.61 -21.30 -11.72
C ASP A 23 -12.92 -20.56 -11.37
N LYS A 24 -12.82 -19.45 -10.61
CA LYS A 24 -13.95 -18.63 -10.13
C LYS A 24 -13.65 -17.15 -10.31
N GLY A 25 -14.69 -16.35 -10.58
CA GLY A 25 -14.62 -14.90 -10.56
C GLY A 25 -14.73 -14.31 -9.14
N ALA A 26 -14.28 -13.07 -8.97
CA ALA A 26 -14.26 -12.37 -7.69
C ALA A 26 -15.49 -11.46 -7.46
N GLU A 27 -16.46 -11.46 -8.38
CA GLU A 27 -17.60 -10.53 -8.40
C GLU A 27 -18.42 -10.63 -7.11
N ALA A 28 -18.66 -11.85 -6.63
CA ALA A 28 -19.45 -12.10 -5.43
C ALA A 28 -18.83 -11.52 -4.14
N VAL A 29 -17.52 -11.28 -4.13
CA VAL A 29 -16.78 -10.78 -2.95
C VAL A 29 -16.24 -9.36 -3.12
N ASN A 30 -16.36 -8.77 -4.31
CA ASN A 30 -15.87 -7.43 -4.66
C ASN A 30 -16.87 -6.30 -4.32
N ASN A 31 -17.75 -6.52 -3.35
CA ASN A 31 -18.61 -5.47 -2.81
C ASN A 31 -17.84 -4.62 -1.79
N LYS A 32 -17.98 -3.29 -1.88
CA LYS A 32 -17.28 -2.31 -1.04
C LYS A 32 -18.27 -1.37 -0.37
N TYR A 33 -18.08 -1.10 0.92
CA TYR A 33 -18.79 -0.08 1.67
C TYR A 33 -17.86 1.11 1.91
N ILE A 34 -18.30 2.31 1.58
CA ILE A 34 -17.54 3.52 1.88
C ILE A 34 -17.94 4.01 3.27
N VAL A 35 -16.97 4.09 4.17
CA VAL A 35 -17.14 4.65 5.51
C VAL A 35 -16.35 5.95 5.60
N LEU A 36 -16.97 7.00 6.15
CA LEU A 36 -16.36 8.30 6.34
C LEU A 36 -15.78 8.38 7.77
N ILE A 37 -14.45 8.44 7.89
CA ILE A 37 -13.78 8.62 9.18
C ILE A 37 -13.46 10.11 9.39
N PRO A 38 -13.90 10.75 10.49
CA PRO A 38 -13.54 12.13 10.82
C PRO A 38 -12.03 12.30 10.94
N LYS A 39 -11.47 13.36 10.34
CA LYS A 39 -10.07 13.77 10.52
C LYS A 39 -9.88 14.71 11.72
N ILE A 40 -10.96 15.37 12.15
CA ILE A 40 -10.98 16.38 13.22
C ILE A 40 -12.21 16.18 14.12
N LEU A 41 -12.19 16.78 15.32
CA LEU A 41 -13.19 16.58 16.38
C LEU A 41 -14.62 17.00 15.97
N HIS A 42 -14.77 18.11 15.24
CA HIS A 42 -16.07 18.64 14.81
C HIS A 42 -16.09 18.83 13.29
N PRO A 43 -16.30 17.77 12.50
CA PRO A 43 -16.23 17.85 11.05
C PRO A 43 -17.48 18.53 10.47
N SER A 44 -17.31 19.70 9.85
CA SER A 44 -18.40 20.47 9.23
C SER A 44 -18.54 20.30 7.71
N THR A 45 -17.51 19.80 7.01
CA THR A 45 -17.50 19.66 5.55
C THR A 45 -16.93 18.29 5.13
N LEU A 46 -17.23 17.83 3.92
CA LEU A 46 -16.78 16.52 3.42
C LEU A 46 -15.26 16.36 3.37
N VAL A 47 -14.51 17.46 3.19
CA VAL A 47 -13.03 17.44 3.19
C VAL A 47 -12.45 17.06 4.57
N ASN A 48 -13.22 17.27 5.63
CA ASN A 48 -12.86 16.89 7.01
C ASN A 48 -13.02 15.39 7.27
N PHE A 49 -13.52 14.62 6.30
CA PHE A 49 -13.60 13.18 6.38
C PHE A 49 -12.54 12.51 5.50
N ARG A 50 -12.10 11.34 5.93
CA ARG A 50 -11.30 10.40 5.15
C ARG A 50 -12.23 9.27 4.72
N PRO A 51 -12.52 9.10 3.41
CA PRO A 51 -13.25 7.92 2.95
C PRO A 51 -12.36 6.69 3.08
N ILE A 52 -12.93 5.60 3.59
CA ILE A 52 -12.30 4.28 3.63
C ILE A 52 -13.24 3.29 2.95
N SER A 53 -12.72 2.56 1.96
CA SER A 53 -13.44 1.45 1.33
C SER A 53 -13.25 0.18 2.16
N LEU A 54 -14.31 -0.30 2.80
CA LEU A 54 -14.35 -1.58 3.48
C LEU A 54 -14.76 -2.67 2.49
N CYS A 55 -13.91 -3.68 2.32
CA CYS A 55 -14.19 -4.88 1.53
C CYS A 55 -14.36 -6.11 2.42
N SER A 56 -14.91 -7.18 1.84
CA SER A 56 -15.09 -8.46 2.51
C SER A 56 -13.76 -9.05 3.00
N VAL A 57 -13.80 -9.83 4.09
CA VAL A 57 -12.61 -10.53 4.61
C VAL A 57 -12.04 -11.49 3.56
N ILE A 58 -12.91 -12.18 2.81
CA ILE A 58 -12.51 -13.06 1.71
C ILE A 58 -11.71 -12.30 0.65
N TYR A 59 -12.19 -11.13 0.23
CA TYR A 59 -11.46 -10.28 -0.71
C TYR A 59 -10.11 -9.82 -0.16
N LYS A 60 -10.02 -9.53 1.15
CA LYS A 60 -8.75 -9.20 1.81
C LYS A 60 -7.78 -10.38 1.81
N ILE A 61 -8.26 -11.61 2.03
CA ILE A 61 -7.42 -12.82 1.98
C ILE A 61 -6.84 -13.01 0.58
N ILE A 62 -7.68 -12.92 -0.46
CA ILE A 62 -7.27 -13.08 -1.86
C ILE A 62 -6.22 -12.02 -2.22
N THR A 63 -6.53 -10.74 -2.01
CA THR A 63 -5.61 -9.63 -2.34
C THR A 63 -4.32 -9.68 -1.52
N LYS A 64 -4.37 -10.07 -0.24
CA LYS A 64 -3.18 -10.26 0.59
C LYS A 64 -2.32 -11.43 0.08
N THR A 65 -2.94 -12.50 -0.38
CA THR A 65 -2.23 -13.65 -0.97
C THR A 65 -1.50 -13.23 -2.25
N MET A 66 -2.19 -12.51 -3.15
CA MET A 66 -1.57 -11.92 -4.35
C MET A 66 -0.43 -10.97 -4.00
N ALA A 67 -0.62 -10.09 -3.01
CA ALA A 67 0.42 -9.17 -2.57
C ALA A 67 1.67 -9.91 -2.04
N ASN A 68 1.48 -11.00 -1.29
CA ASN A 68 2.59 -11.83 -0.80
C ASN A 68 3.33 -12.55 -1.95
N ILE A 69 2.63 -12.92 -3.02
CA ILE A 69 3.26 -13.46 -4.24
C ILE A 69 4.10 -12.37 -4.93
N LEU A 70 3.50 -11.20 -5.17
CA LEU A 70 4.18 -10.06 -5.79
C LEU A 70 5.40 -9.60 -4.98
N GLN A 71 5.32 -9.66 -3.66
CA GLN A 71 6.43 -9.30 -2.76
C GLN A 71 7.72 -10.11 -3.04
N ARG A 72 7.61 -11.32 -3.59
CA ARG A 72 8.78 -12.14 -3.95
C ARG A 72 9.56 -11.58 -5.14
N VAL A 73 8.88 -10.88 -6.04
CA VAL A 73 9.46 -10.38 -7.30
C VAL A 73 9.60 -8.85 -7.32
N ILE A 74 8.87 -8.13 -6.47
CA ILE A 74 8.84 -6.66 -6.51
C ILE A 74 10.23 -6.05 -6.32
N GLY A 75 11.12 -6.71 -5.55
CA GLY A 75 12.48 -6.24 -5.30
C GLY A 75 13.36 -6.15 -6.56
N SER A 76 13.10 -6.97 -7.58
CA SER A 76 13.80 -6.89 -8.88
C SER A 76 13.15 -5.91 -9.86
N CYS A 77 11.90 -5.50 -9.61
CA CYS A 77 11.15 -4.61 -10.49
C CYS A 77 11.28 -3.13 -10.12
N ILE A 78 11.88 -2.81 -8.98
CA ILE A 78 11.96 -1.46 -8.42
C ILE A 78 13.40 -1.06 -8.16
N ASP A 79 13.63 0.26 -8.14
CA ASP A 79 14.94 0.79 -7.78
C ASP A 79 15.29 0.54 -6.29
N ARG A 80 16.59 0.44 -6.00
CA ARG A 80 17.11 0.39 -4.62
C ARG A 80 16.73 1.63 -3.81
N VAL A 81 16.51 2.77 -4.47
CA VAL A 81 16.10 4.01 -3.80
C VAL A 81 14.63 4.02 -3.38
N GLN A 82 13.80 3.09 -3.82
CA GLN A 82 12.40 3.02 -3.39
C GLN A 82 12.29 2.24 -2.07
N SER A 83 12.15 2.90 -0.91
CA SER A 83 12.12 2.19 0.39
C SER A 83 10.74 2.05 1.02
N ALA A 84 9.74 2.78 0.56
CA ALA A 84 8.40 2.69 1.14
C ALA A 84 7.70 1.38 0.75
N LEU A 85 6.90 0.84 1.67
CA LEU A 85 6.01 -0.31 1.45
C LEU A 85 6.71 -1.65 1.15
N LEU A 86 7.98 -1.79 1.54
CA LEU A 86 8.77 -2.99 1.29
C LEU A 86 9.34 -3.55 2.59
N PRO A 87 9.34 -4.88 2.77
CA PRO A 87 9.97 -5.50 3.93
C PRO A 87 11.48 -5.21 3.93
N GLY A 88 12.04 -4.96 5.12
CA GLY A 88 13.49 -4.80 5.28
C GLY A 88 14.07 -3.48 4.75
N ARG A 89 13.23 -2.52 4.30
CA ARG A 89 13.67 -1.16 3.95
C ARG A 89 13.10 -0.17 4.96
N LEU A 90 13.95 0.65 5.57
CA LEU A 90 13.54 1.59 6.60
C LEU A 90 13.30 2.98 6.02
N ILE A 91 12.34 3.71 6.61
CA ILE A 91 12.09 5.10 6.22
C ILE A 91 13.32 5.98 6.54
N SER A 92 14.04 5.64 7.61
CA SER A 92 15.27 6.33 8.03
C SER A 92 16.35 6.32 6.96
N ASP A 93 16.44 5.29 6.12
CA ASP A 93 17.40 5.20 5.02
C ASP A 93 17.20 6.34 4.01
N LYS A 94 15.95 6.77 3.78
CA LYS A 94 15.65 7.92 2.91
C LYS A 94 15.97 9.25 3.57
N VAL A 95 15.76 9.34 4.89
CA VAL A 95 16.13 10.54 5.65
C VAL A 95 17.64 10.76 5.57
N LEU A 96 18.43 9.69 5.73
CA LEU A 96 19.88 9.76 5.59
C LEU A 96 20.30 10.18 4.18
N LEU A 97 19.74 9.54 3.14
CA LEU A 97 20.00 9.89 1.75
C LEU A 97 19.66 11.36 1.45
N ALA A 98 18.52 11.86 1.93
CA ALA A 98 18.14 13.26 1.78
C ALA A 98 19.12 14.20 2.50
N TYR A 99 19.61 13.79 3.67
CA TYR A 99 20.63 14.54 4.41
C TYR A 99 21.95 14.63 3.65
N GLU A 100 22.40 13.53 3.03
CA GLU A 100 23.61 13.51 2.20
C GLU A 100 23.47 14.41 0.96
N ILE A 101 22.31 14.40 0.30
CA ILE A 101 22.01 15.30 -0.83
C ILE A 101 22.10 16.76 -0.36
N LEU A 102 21.44 17.10 0.74
CA LEU A 102 21.45 18.47 1.28
C LEU A 102 22.86 18.90 1.72
N HIS A 103 23.62 17.99 2.31
CA HIS A 103 25.00 18.25 2.70
C HIS A 103 25.89 18.53 1.50
N THR A 104 25.72 17.75 0.42
CA THR A 104 26.41 17.96 -0.85
C THR A 104 26.09 19.34 -1.43
N PHE A 105 24.83 19.79 -1.32
CA PHE A 105 24.43 21.12 -1.75
C PHE A 105 25.11 22.21 -0.91
N LYS A 106 25.15 22.05 0.42
CA LYS A 106 25.82 23.01 1.33
C LYS A 106 27.33 23.12 1.09
N LYS A 107 27.98 22.01 0.71
CA LYS A 107 29.42 21.95 0.41
C LYS A 107 29.75 22.51 -0.97
N LYS A 108 28.80 22.55 -1.91
CA LYS A 108 29.00 23.11 -3.24
C LYS A 108 28.99 24.65 -3.19
N ARG A 109 30.15 25.24 -2.88
CA ARG A 109 30.34 26.69 -2.74
C ARG A 109 30.87 27.39 -4.00
N THR A 110 31.42 26.64 -4.96
CA THR A 110 32.13 27.18 -6.13
C THR A 110 31.87 26.37 -7.42
N GLY A 111 32.05 27.04 -8.56
CA GLY A 111 31.89 26.49 -9.92
C GLY A 111 30.60 26.95 -10.62
N HIS A 112 30.55 26.81 -11.94
CA HIS A 112 29.44 27.31 -12.78
C HIS A 112 28.20 26.39 -12.83
N LYS A 113 28.26 25.19 -12.26
CA LYS A 113 27.12 24.24 -12.19
C LYS A 113 26.47 24.28 -10.81
N GLY A 114 25.19 24.64 -10.75
CA GLY A 114 24.35 24.58 -9.55
C GLY A 114 23.65 23.23 -9.40
N TYR A 115 23.17 22.94 -8.19
CA TYR A 115 22.32 21.79 -7.91
C TYR A 115 20.91 22.23 -7.54
N MET A 116 19.91 21.44 -7.93
CA MET A 116 18.49 21.65 -7.60
C MET A 116 17.89 20.35 -7.09
N ALA A 117 17.05 20.44 -6.06
CA ALA A 117 16.23 19.33 -5.59
C ALA A 117 14.77 19.61 -5.92
N VAL A 118 14.08 18.60 -6.44
CA VAL A 118 12.65 18.69 -6.77
C VAL A 118 11.90 17.73 -5.86
N LYS A 119 10.92 18.26 -5.13
CA LYS A 119 10.00 17.47 -4.32
C LYS A 119 8.69 17.28 -5.10
N LEU A 120 8.35 16.04 -5.39
CA LEU A 120 7.12 15.65 -6.09
C LEU A 120 6.19 14.95 -5.10
N ASP A 121 4.89 15.24 -5.18
CA ASP A 121 3.83 14.57 -4.42
C ASP A 121 2.61 14.34 -5.33
N MET A 122 1.97 13.18 -5.20
CA MET A 122 0.80 12.82 -6.01
C MET A 122 -0.48 12.99 -5.19
N SER A 123 -1.31 13.96 -5.58
CA SER A 123 -2.63 14.15 -4.99
C SER A 123 -3.50 12.92 -5.25
N LYS A 124 -4.09 12.34 -4.19
CA LYS A 124 -4.99 11.17 -4.30
C LYS A 124 -4.35 9.99 -5.06
N ALA A 125 -3.09 9.68 -4.78
CA ALA A 125 -2.32 8.65 -5.48
C ALA A 125 -3.04 7.29 -5.62
N TYR A 126 -3.80 6.87 -4.61
CA TYR A 126 -4.54 5.60 -4.63
C TYR A 126 -5.84 5.64 -5.45
N ASP A 127 -6.40 6.83 -5.71
CA ASP A 127 -7.66 6.99 -6.45
C ASP A 127 -7.42 7.22 -7.96
N ARG A 128 -6.16 7.45 -8.37
CA ARG A 128 -5.77 7.90 -9.72
C ARG A 128 -4.90 6.89 -10.47
N VAL A 129 -5.06 5.60 -10.18
CA VAL A 129 -4.38 4.54 -10.94
C VAL A 129 -5.19 4.31 -12.21
N GLU A 130 -4.57 4.58 -13.37
CA GLU A 130 -5.10 4.29 -14.71
C GLU A 130 -4.55 2.96 -15.25
#